data_AF-A0A328S4M4-F1
#
_entry.id   AF-A0A328S4M4-F1
#
_cell.length_a   1.000
_cell.length_b   1.000
_cell.length_c   1.000
_cell.angle_alpha   90.00
_cell.angle_beta   90.00
_cell.angle_gamma   90.00
#
_symmetry.space_group_name_H-M   'P 1'
#
loop_
_entity.id
_entity.type
_entity.pdbx_description
1 polymer ?
#
loop_
_entity_poly.entity_id
_entity_poly.type
_entity_poly.pdbx_seq_one_letter_code
_entity_poly.pdbx_strand_id
1 'polypeptide(L)' 'LLQDGEVQVQVTYLLASDDTIEREFSSLEKIRDNYPKYVLSLDEFDFSRNGIRHMNIIDFLKDTSI' A
#
# COMPACT_ATOMS: atom_id res chain seq x y z
N LEU A 1 -20.92 -8.16 -10.92
CA LEU A 1 -20.70 -8.99 -9.72
C LEU A 1 -19.26 -8.75 -9.29
N LEU A 2 -19.04 -7.72 -8.48
CA LEU A 2 -17.76 -7.60 -7.79
C LEU A 2 -17.74 -8.78 -6.82
N GLN A 3 -16.77 -9.68 -6.97
CA GLN A 3 -16.49 -10.64 -5.91
C GLN A 3 -16.11 -9.83 -4.68
N ASP A 4 -16.70 -10.15 -3.52
CA ASP A 4 -16.28 -9.56 -2.25
C ASP A 4 -14.78 -9.82 -2.09
N GLY A 5 -14.01 -8.75 -2.26
CA GLY A 5 -12.56 -8.77 -2.30
C GLY A 5 -11.96 -8.04 -1.13
N GLU A 6 -11.01 -8.66 -0.44
CA GLU A 6 -10.32 -8.04 0.67
C GLU A 6 -9.23 -7.10 0.15
N VAL A 7 -9.30 -5.83 0.54
CA VAL A 7 -8.22 -4.87 0.30
C VAL A 7 -7.19 -5.00 1.43
N GLN A 8 -5.91 -5.16 1.07
CA GLN A 8 -4.83 -5.27 2.06
C GLN A 8 -4.06 -3.96 2.14
N VAL A 9 -3.92 -3.45 3.37
CA VAL A 9 -3.32 -2.13 3.62
C VAL A 9 -2.28 -2.25 4.72
N GLN A 10 -1.06 -1.77 4.44
CA GLN A 10 -0.06 -1.44 5.46
C GLN A 10 0.01 0.06 5.63
N VAL A 11 0.25 0.54 6.85
CA VAL A 11 0.28 1.97 7.18
C VAL A 11 1.50 2.28 8.03
N THR A 12 2.28 3.28 7.62
CA THR A 12 3.48 3.73 8.36
C THR A 12 3.59 5.25 8.36
N TYR A 13 4.33 5.82 9.31
CA TYR A 13 4.61 7.27 9.32
C TYR A 13 5.56 7.66 8.17
N LEU A 14 6.72 6.99 8.07
CA LEU A 14 7.75 7.23 7.06
C LEU A 14 8.37 5.92 6.59
N LEU A 15 8.74 5.86 5.30
CA LEU A 15 9.56 4.83 4.68
C LEU A 15 11.04 5.21 4.77
N ALA A 16 11.51 5.45 6.00
CA ALA A 16 12.80 6.11 6.28
C ALA A 16 14.05 5.23 6.07
N SER A 17 13.88 3.93 5.87
CA SER A 17 14.99 2.99 5.66
C SER A 17 14.55 1.81 4.78
N ASP A 18 15.52 1.17 4.13
CA ASP A 18 15.28 -0.05 3.35
C ASP A 18 14.61 -1.14 4.19
N ASP A 19 15.01 -1.31 5.46
CA ASP A 19 14.36 -2.26 6.37
C ASP A 19 12.89 -1.95 6.62
N THR A 20 12.53 -0.66 6.69
CA THR A 20 11.14 -0.24 6.87
C THR A 20 10.35 -0.50 5.61
N ILE A 21 10.91 -0.17 4.44
CA ILE A 21 10.32 -0.50 3.13
C ILE A 21 10.09 -2.01 3.01
N GLU A 22 11.12 -2.82 3.27
CA GLU A 22 10.99 -4.27 3.17
C GLU A 22 9.95 -4.84 4.13
N ARG A 23 9.84 -4.31 5.35
CA ARG A 23 8.82 -4.74 6.31
C ARG A 23 7.40 -4.49 5.79
N GLU A 24 7.11 -3.29 5.28
CA GLU A 24 5.76 -2.95 4.82
C GLU A 24 5.40 -3.68 3.52
N PHE A 25 6.34 -3.82 2.58
CA PHE A 25 6.03 -4.41 1.28
C PHE A 25 6.06 -5.95 1.27
N SER A 26 7.03 -6.58 1.95
CA SER A 26 7.23 -8.04 1.84
C SER A 26 6.06 -8.87 2.39
N SER A 27 5.24 -8.30 3.29
CA SER A 27 4.03 -8.96 3.78
C SER A 27 2.96 -9.08 2.69
N LEU A 28 2.76 -8.00 1.93
CA LEU A 28 1.79 -7.92 0.83
C LEU A 28 2.25 -8.70 -0.40
N GLU A 29 3.56 -8.72 -0.70
CA GLU A 29 4.15 -9.49 -1.81
C GLU A 29 3.93 -11.00 -1.68
N LYS A 30 3.76 -11.50 -0.45
CA LYS A 30 3.49 -12.93 -0.19
C LYS A 30 2.04 -13.32 -0.49
N ILE A 31 1.14 -12.35 -0.60
CA ILE A 31 -0.29 -12.60 -0.84
C ILE A 31 -0.51 -12.82 -2.34
N ARG A 32 -0.90 -14.04 -2.70
CA ARG A 32 -1.10 -14.49 -4.09
C ARG A 32 -2.56 -14.40 -4.50
N ASP A 33 -3.08 -13.18 -4.52
CA ASP A 33 -4.38 -12.84 -5.09
C ASP A 33 -4.23 -11.64 -6.06
N ASN A 34 -5.33 -11.29 -6.72
CA ASN A 34 -5.41 -10.13 -7.60
C ASN A 34 -6.19 -8.97 -6.95
N TYR A 35 -6.30 -8.95 -5.62
CA TYR A 35 -6.97 -7.85 -4.93
C TYR A 35 -6.03 -6.65 -4.75
N PRO A 36 -6.57 -5.42 -4.65
CA PRO A 36 -5.77 -4.23 -4.44
C PRO A 36 -4.95 -4.28 -3.15
N LYS A 37 -3.69 -3.86 -3.24
CA LYS A 37 -2.71 -3.83 -2.14
C LYS A 37 -2.13 -2.43 -2.01
N TYR A 38 -2.09 -1.91 -0.79
CA TYR A 38 -1.64 -0.56 -0.51
C TYR A 38 -0.61 -0.51 0.62
N VAL A 39 0.39 0.35 0.45
CA VAL A 39 1.20 0.88 1.54
C VAL A 39 0.88 2.37 1.64
N LEU A 40 0.35 2.81 2.78
CA LEU A 40 0.03 4.21 3.04
C LEU A 40 1.09 4.81 3.96
N SER A 41 1.61 5.99 3.60
CA SER A 41 2.50 6.74 4.49
C SER A 41 2.35 8.25 4.35
N LEU A 42 3.12 9.05 5.10
CA LEU A 42 3.21 10.49 4.86
C LEU A 42 4.29 10.86 3.85
N ASP A 43 5.00 9.89 3.28
CA ASP A 43 5.98 10.14 2.24
C ASP A 43 5.30 10.65 0.95
N GLU A 44 5.95 11.58 0.27
CA GLU A 44 5.49 12.13 -1.01
C GLU A 44 6.14 11.40 -2.21
N PHE A 45 7.23 10.67 -1.98
CA PHE A 45 7.89 9.87 -3.01
C PHE A 45 7.12 8.58 -3.27
N ASP A 46 7.03 8.17 -4.54
CA ASP A 46 6.38 6.92 -4.91
C ASP A 46 7.31 5.72 -4.67
N PHE A 47 6.90 4.84 -3.76
CA PHE A 47 7.57 3.56 -3.47
C PHE A 47 6.85 2.35 -4.07
N SER A 48 5.88 2.55 -4.95
CA SER A 48 5.09 1.47 -5.56
C SER A 48 5.99 0.44 -6.24
N ARG A 49 5.73 -0.84 -5.97
CA ARG A 49 6.48 -1.96 -6.56
C ARG A 49 5.66 -3.24 -6.56
N ASN A 50 5.98 -4.16 -7.46
CA ASN A 50 5.40 -5.52 -7.48
C ASN A 50 3.86 -5.57 -7.41
N GLY A 51 3.18 -4.57 -8.01
CA GLY A 51 1.72 -4.45 -8.01
C GLY A 51 1.11 -3.88 -6.72
N ILE A 52 1.93 -3.48 -5.76
CA ILE A 52 1.51 -2.77 -4.53
C ILE A 52 1.59 -1.27 -4.80
N ARG A 53 0.50 -0.56 -4.50
CA ARG A 53 0.41 0.89 -4.64
C ARG A 53 0.89 1.55 -3.36
N HIS A 54 1.92 2.37 -3.45
CA HIS A 54 2.22 3.32 -2.40
C HIS A 54 1.39 4.60 -2.61
N MET A 55 0.83 5.13 -1.53
CA MET A 55 0.08 6.38 -1.57
C MET A 55 0.34 7.20 -0.32
N ASN A 56 0.36 8.52 -0.47
CA ASN A 56 0.28 9.39 0.68
C ASN A 56 -1.09 9.19 1.36
N ILE A 57 -1.09 9.03 2.69
CA ILE A 57 -2.30 8.75 3.46
C ILE A 57 -3.30 9.91 3.41
N ILE A 58 -2.83 11.16 3.28
CA ILE A 58 -3.72 12.33 3.18
C ILE A 58 -4.47 12.28 1.85
N ASP A 59 -3.78 11.90 0.77
CA ASP A 59 -4.40 11.75 -0.54
C ASP A 59 -5.39 10.59 -0.56
N PHE A 60 -5.02 9.45 0.04
CA PHE A 60 -5.92 8.31 0.22
C PHE A 60 -7.22 8.70 0.94
N LEU A 61 -7.12 9.47 2.04
CA LEU A 61 -8.29 9.92 2.81
C LEU A 61 -9.15 10.96 2.09
N LYS A 62 -8.60 11.63 1.07
CA LYS A 62 -9.32 12.61 0.24
C LYS A 62 -9.91 11.99 -1.02
N ASP A 63 -9.46 10.81 -1.40
CA ASP A 63 -9.87 10.16 -2.64
C ASP A 63 -11.29 9.59 -2.50
N THR A 64 -12.23 10.09 -3.31
CA THR A 64 -13.61 9.60 -3.36
C THR A 64 -13.81 8.50 -4.40
N SER A 65 -12.74 8.04 -5.05
CA SER A 65 -12.75 7.01 -6.10
C SER A 65 -12.25 5.64 -5.63
N ILE A 66 -11.78 5.55 -4.39
CA ILE A 66 -11.33 4.31 -3.73
C ILE A 66 -12.46 3.70 -2.90
#